data_AF-A0A9E3DBD0-F1
#
_entry.id   AF-A0A9E3DBD0-F1
#
_cell.length_a   1.000
_cell.length_b   1.000
_cell.length_c   1.000
_cell.angle_alpha   90.00
_cell.angle_beta   90.00
_cell.angle_gamma   90.00
#
_symmetry.space_group_name_H-M   'P 1'
#
loop_
_entity.id
_entity.type
_entity.pdbx_description
1 polymer ?
#
loop_
_entity_poly.entity_id
_entity_poly.type
_entity_poly.pdbx_seq_one_letter_code
_entity_poly.pdbx_strand_id
1 'polypeptide(L)'
;MSIDRAALLAGSIRLTSGVSFLVDPLRANRLWGDPEEPTPTAQLLLRSMGYRDALIGGLLMAAALRGKNTRGWFLASGGADAADLLGGLSVHDELKPAQRLIGLGGAVVGIGVGLWGAARRTTRAGETAAIEQ
;
A
#
# COMPACT_ATOMS: atom_id res chain seq x y z
N MET A 1 -3.40 24.79 7.11
CA MET A 1 -3.68 23.43 6.59
C MET A 1 -2.90 22.43 7.43
N SER A 2 -3.57 21.53 8.15
CA SER A 2 -2.89 20.46 8.87
C SER A 2 -2.57 19.32 7.89
N ILE A 3 -1.30 19.21 7.48
CA ILE A 3 -0.83 18.10 6.65
C ILE A 3 -0.91 16.81 7.47
N ASP A 4 -1.51 15.79 6.89
CA ASP A 4 -1.56 14.46 7.48
C ASP A 4 -0.25 13.71 7.23
N ARG A 5 0.71 13.89 8.15
CA ARG A 5 2.09 13.36 7.99
C ARG A 5 2.14 11.84 7.82
N ALA A 6 1.27 11.12 8.51
CA ALA A 6 1.23 9.66 8.42
C ALA A 6 0.67 9.20 7.06
N ALA A 7 -0.38 9.85 6.56
CA ALA A 7 -0.88 9.61 5.21
C ALA A 7 0.16 9.97 4.13
N LEU A 8 0.89 11.07 4.34
CA LEU A 8 1.94 11.50 3.43
C LEU A 8 3.07 10.47 3.36
N LEU A 9 3.56 9.98 4.52
CA LEU A 9 4.62 8.98 4.58
C LEU A 9 4.17 7.65 3.97
N ALA A 10 3.04 7.10 4.42
CA ALA A 10 2.51 5.84 3.91
C ALA A 10 2.21 5.92 2.40
N GLY A 11 1.60 7.02 1.95
CA GLY A 11 1.31 7.26 0.55
C GLY A 11 2.57 7.38 -0.31
N SER A 12 3.62 8.06 0.19
CA SER A 12 4.89 8.21 -0.52
C SER A 12 5.63 6.88 -0.66
N ILE A 13 5.68 6.08 0.41
CA ILE A 13 6.30 4.74 0.39
C ILE A 13 5.56 3.86 -0.64
N ARG A 14 4.23 3.78 -0.56
CA ARG A 14 3.45 2.94 -1.48
C ARG A 14 3.51 3.43 -2.92
N LEU A 15 3.55 4.75 -3.13
CA LEU A 15 3.69 5.34 -4.46
C LEU A 15 5.04 4.95 -5.09
N THR A 16 6.13 5.16 -4.35
CA THR A 16 7.48 4.92 -4.85
C THR A 16 7.75 3.42 -5.06
N SER A 17 7.29 2.56 -4.16
CA SER A 17 7.37 1.10 -4.36
C SER A 17 6.53 0.65 -5.56
N GLY A 18 5.30 1.14 -5.70
CA GLY A 18 4.43 0.82 -6.83
C GLY A 18 5.00 1.24 -8.18
N VAL A 19 5.56 2.45 -8.26
CA VAL A 19 6.24 2.95 -9.48
C VAL A 19 7.45 2.07 -9.83
N SER A 20 8.21 1.61 -8.83
CA SER A 20 9.34 0.69 -9.05
C SER A 20 8.87 -0.62 -9.71
N PHE A 21 7.80 -1.24 -9.18
CA PHE A 21 7.21 -2.44 -9.77
C PHE A 21 6.58 -2.21 -11.15
N LEU A 22 6.10 -1.00 -11.44
CA LEU A 22 5.52 -0.65 -12.73
C LEU A 22 6.58 -0.49 -13.82
N VAL A 23 7.67 0.24 -13.52
CA VAL A 23 8.72 0.59 -14.50
C VAL A 23 9.71 -0.55 -14.67
N ASP A 24 10.18 -1.14 -13.57
CA ASP A 24 11.21 -2.17 -13.57
C ASP A 24 10.84 -3.30 -12.59
N PRO A 25 9.87 -4.17 -12.96
CA PRO A 25 9.42 -5.26 -12.10
C PRO A 25 10.55 -6.26 -11.78
N LEU A 26 11.58 -6.36 -12.63
CA LEU A 26 12.72 -7.25 -12.42
C LEU A 26 13.64 -6.72 -11.32
N ARG A 27 14.03 -5.45 -11.37
CA ARG A 27 14.79 -4.85 -10.27
C ARG A 27 13.99 -4.78 -8.98
N ALA A 28 12.69 -4.47 -9.06
CA ALA A 28 11.83 -4.43 -7.90
C ALA A 28 11.71 -5.82 -7.25
N ASN A 29 11.54 -6.89 -8.05
CA ASN A 29 11.53 -8.25 -7.55
C ASN A 29 12.89 -8.66 -6.96
N ARG A 30 14.02 -8.24 -7.54
CA ARG A 30 15.34 -8.49 -6.92
C ARG A 30 15.57 -7.73 -5.61
N LEU A 31 15.01 -6.52 -5.49
CA LEU A 31 15.19 -5.66 -4.31
C LEU A 31 14.27 -6.07 -3.15
N TRP A 32 13.06 -6.56 -3.46
CA TRP A 32 12.01 -6.87 -2.49
C TRP A 32 11.58 -8.34 -2.44
N GLY A 33 12.17 -9.22 -3.26
CA GLY A 33 11.70 -10.60 -3.49
C GLY A 33 12.82 -11.59 -3.87
N ASP A 34 12.76 -12.18 -5.07
CA ASP A 34 13.67 -13.25 -5.54
C ASP A 34 14.68 -12.75 -6.59
N PRO A 35 15.96 -13.20 -6.56
CA PRO A 35 16.91 -13.03 -7.65
C PRO A 35 16.54 -13.68 -9.00
N GLU A 36 15.66 -14.69 -9.03
CA GLU A 36 15.25 -15.34 -10.28
C GLU A 36 14.29 -14.51 -11.13
N GLU A 37 14.40 -14.65 -12.46
CA GLU A 37 13.59 -13.90 -13.41
C GLU A 37 12.14 -14.42 -13.44
N PRO A 38 11.14 -13.58 -13.08
CA PRO A 38 9.74 -13.96 -13.17
C PRO A 38 9.32 -14.25 -14.60
N THR A 39 8.44 -15.25 -14.76
CA THR A 39 7.80 -15.57 -16.04
C THR A 39 7.08 -14.34 -16.64
N PRO A 40 6.88 -14.26 -17.97
CA PRO A 40 6.23 -13.10 -18.60
C PRO A 40 4.85 -12.78 -18.01
N THR A 41 4.07 -13.80 -17.64
CA THR A 41 2.78 -13.63 -16.95
C THR A 41 2.94 -13.05 -15.55
N ALA A 42 3.93 -13.53 -14.79
CA ALA A 42 4.24 -12.97 -13.46
C ALA A 42 4.70 -11.51 -13.56
N GLN A 43 5.46 -11.13 -14.60
CA GLN A 43 5.83 -9.74 -14.83
C GLN A 43 4.63 -8.83 -15.13
N LEU A 44 3.64 -9.33 -15.88
CA LEU A 44 2.40 -8.58 -16.11
C LEU A 44 1.62 -8.37 -14.80
N LEU A 45 1.54 -9.40 -13.95
CA LEU A 45 0.91 -9.31 -12.64
C LEU A 45 1.65 -8.31 -11.72
N LEU A 46 2.99 -8.37 -11.69
CA LEU A 46 3.82 -7.42 -10.94
C LEU A 46 3.62 -5.97 -11.42
N ARG A 47 3.48 -5.74 -12.72
CA ARG A 47 3.19 -4.40 -13.25
C ARG A 47 1.79 -3.91 -12.87
N SER A 48 0.79 -4.79 -12.91
CA SER A 48 -0.59 -4.47 -12.49
C SER A 48 -0.65 -4.13 -11.00
N MET A 49 0.05 -4.91 -10.17
CA MET A 49 0.27 -4.62 -8.76
C MET A 49 0.99 -3.28 -8.56
N GLY A 50 2.08 -3.03 -9.29
CA GLY A 50 2.81 -1.76 -9.20
C GLY A 50 1.92 -0.55 -9.56
N TYR A 51 1.12 -0.67 -10.61
CA TYR A 51 0.17 0.36 -11.01
C TYR A 51 -0.87 0.66 -9.93
N ARG A 52 -1.50 -0.37 -9.35
CA ARG A 52 -2.54 -0.15 -8.32
C ARG A 52 -1.94 0.49 -7.06
N ASP A 53 -0.73 0.10 -6.68
CA ASP A 53 -0.05 0.61 -5.49
C ASP A 53 0.43 2.04 -5.69
N ALA A 54 0.94 2.35 -6.89
CA ALA A 54 1.26 3.71 -7.29
C ALA A 54 0.01 4.60 -7.24
N LEU A 55 -1.12 4.11 -7.74
CA LEU A 55 -2.38 4.86 -7.74
C LEU A 55 -2.91 5.09 -6.32
N ILE A 56 -3.01 4.05 -5.49
CA ILE A 56 -3.48 4.16 -4.10
C ILE A 56 -2.55 5.07 -3.28
N GLY A 57 -1.23 4.87 -3.41
CA GLY A 57 -0.22 5.68 -2.72
C GLY A 57 -0.27 7.14 -3.13
N GLY A 58 -0.37 7.42 -4.43
CA GLY A 58 -0.49 8.77 -4.97
C GLY A 58 -1.76 9.48 -4.52
N LEU A 59 -2.91 8.77 -4.49
CA LEU A 59 -4.18 9.33 -4.03
C LEU A 59 -4.19 9.57 -2.51
N LEU A 60 -3.58 8.67 -1.73
CA LEU A 60 -3.37 8.87 -0.29
C LEU A 60 -2.48 10.09 0.00
N MET A 61 -1.35 10.21 -0.71
CA MET A 61 -0.44 11.35 -0.62
C MET A 61 -1.14 12.65 -1.02
N ALA A 62 -1.88 12.66 -2.13
CA ALA A 62 -2.62 13.83 -2.59
C ALA A 62 -3.70 14.25 -1.58
N ALA A 63 -4.42 13.29 -0.99
CA ALA A 63 -5.39 13.57 0.06
C ALA A 63 -4.72 14.17 1.31
N ALA A 64 -3.54 13.65 1.69
CA ALA A 64 -2.75 14.14 2.82
C ALA A 64 -2.29 15.60 2.65
N LEU A 65 -1.78 15.94 1.47
CA LEU A 65 -1.32 17.29 1.13
C LEU A 65 -2.49 18.28 1.05
N ARG A 66 -3.66 17.82 0.56
CA ARG A 66 -4.87 18.65 0.45
C ARG A 66 -5.67 18.73 1.76
N GLY A 67 -5.25 18.04 2.82
CA GLY A 67 -5.97 17.97 4.10
C GLY A 67 -7.36 17.31 3.98
N LYS A 68 -7.55 16.43 3.00
CA LYS A 68 -8.79 15.67 2.79
C LYS A 68 -8.82 14.42 3.67
N ASN A 69 -9.99 13.78 3.76
CA ASN A 69 -10.12 12.51 4.47
C ASN A 69 -9.25 11.42 3.80
N THR A 70 -8.32 10.86 4.57
CA THR A 70 -7.35 9.83 4.15
C THR A 70 -7.78 8.42 4.53
N ARG A 71 -8.82 8.26 5.36
CA ARG A 71 -9.25 6.96 5.90
C ARG A 71 -9.62 5.94 4.81
N GLY A 72 -10.37 6.38 3.80
CA GLY A 72 -10.76 5.51 2.68
C GLY A 72 -9.56 4.99 1.88
N TRP A 73 -8.52 5.81 1.75
CA TRP A 73 -7.29 5.43 1.06
C TRP A 73 -6.43 4.47 1.89
N PHE A 74 -6.42 4.61 3.22
CA PHE A 74 -5.80 3.63 4.10
C PHE A 74 -6.51 2.28 4.07
N LEU A 75 -7.85 2.28 4.06
CA LEU A 75 -8.63 1.06 3.92
C LEU A 75 -8.38 0.38 2.56
N ALA A 76 -8.31 1.16 1.48
CA ALA A 76 -7.96 0.64 0.15
C ALA A 76 -6.55 0.05 0.12
N SER A 77 -5.57 0.69 0.76
CA SER A 77 -4.20 0.15 0.89
C SER A 77 -4.20 -1.16 1.66
N GLY A 78 -4.83 -1.21 2.84
CA GLY A 78 -4.89 -2.44 3.64
C GLY A 78 -5.65 -3.57 2.94
N GLY A 79 -6.69 -3.24 2.17
CA GLY A 79 -7.42 -4.20 1.33
C GLY A 79 -6.57 -4.78 0.20
N ALA A 80 -5.74 -3.96 -0.44
CA ALA A 80 -4.79 -4.43 -1.45
C ALA A 80 -3.77 -5.41 -0.83
N ASP A 81 -3.21 -5.06 0.33
CA ASP A 81 -2.25 -5.91 1.04
C ASP A 81 -2.90 -7.21 1.55
N ALA A 82 -4.17 -7.17 1.96
CA ALA A 82 -4.94 -8.37 2.31
C ALA A 82 -5.15 -9.29 1.10
N ALA A 83 -5.45 -8.73 -0.08
CA ALA A 83 -5.59 -9.50 -1.30
C ALA A 83 -4.27 -10.18 -1.69
N ASP A 84 -3.14 -9.48 -1.51
CA ASP A 84 -1.81 -10.04 -1.77
C ASP A 84 -1.43 -11.13 -0.79
N LEU A 85 -1.76 -10.95 0.50
CA LEU A 85 -1.56 -11.97 1.51
C LEU A 85 -2.36 -13.22 1.19
N LEU A 86 -3.64 -13.08 0.83
CA LEU A 86 -4.49 -14.21 0.45
C LEU A 86 -3.97 -14.91 -0.81
N GLY A 87 -3.56 -14.15 -1.83
CA GLY A 87 -2.96 -14.71 -3.03
C GLY A 87 -1.64 -15.43 -2.76
N GLY A 88 -0.78 -14.86 -1.92
CA GLY A 88 0.51 -15.46 -1.52
C GLY A 88 0.36 -16.69 -0.63
N LEU A 89 -0.69 -16.73 0.20
CA LEU A 89 -1.03 -17.92 0.99
C LEU A 89 -1.49 -19.09 0.12
N SER A 90 -2.08 -18.87 -1.06
CA SER A 90 -2.45 -19.97 -1.96
C SER A 90 -1.25 -20.68 -2.60
N VAL A 91 -0.06 -20.08 -2.57
CA VAL A 91 1.17 -20.61 -3.20
C VAL A 91 2.32 -20.75 -2.19
N HIS A 92 2.01 -20.71 -0.90
CA HIS A 92 3.00 -20.57 0.18
C HIS A 92 3.99 -21.74 0.31
N ASP A 93 3.63 -22.92 -0.19
CA ASP A 93 4.47 -24.11 -0.19
C ASP A 93 5.53 -24.10 -1.31
N GLU A 94 5.34 -23.26 -2.33
CA GLU A 94 6.28 -23.10 -3.45
C GLU A 94 7.21 -21.88 -3.27
N LEU A 95 6.97 -21.05 -2.24
CA LEU A 95 7.74 -19.83 -1.97
C LEU A 95 8.99 -20.12 -1.14
N LYS A 96 10.14 -19.60 -1.59
CA LYS A 96 11.40 -19.65 -0.82
C LYS A 96 11.25 -18.89 0.52
N PRO A 97 11.94 -19.29 1.60
CA PRO A 97 11.78 -18.68 2.92
C PRO A 97 11.95 -17.16 2.97
N ALA A 98 12.85 -16.62 2.13
CA ALA A 98 13.08 -15.18 1.99
C ALA A 98 11.87 -14.44 1.36
N GLN A 99 11.21 -15.03 0.36
CA GLN A 99 10.00 -14.48 -0.27
C GLN A 99 8.84 -14.48 0.72
N ARG A 100 8.75 -15.53 1.54
CA ARG A 100 7.72 -15.64 2.59
C ARG A 100 7.86 -14.52 3.62
N LEU A 101 9.10 -14.21 4.01
CA LEU A 101 9.39 -13.18 5.03
C LEU A 101 9.13 -11.76 4.50
N ILE A 102 9.61 -11.41 3.31
CA ILE A 102 9.49 -10.04 2.78
C ILE A 102 8.10 -9.80 2.19
N GLY A 103 7.57 -10.74 1.41
CA GLY A 103 6.26 -10.63 0.75
C GLY A 103 5.10 -10.72 1.73
N LEU A 104 4.96 -11.82 2.48
CA LEU A 104 3.86 -11.93 3.45
C LEU A 104 4.06 -11.01 4.65
N GLY A 105 5.30 -10.83 5.12
CA GLY A 105 5.59 -9.89 6.21
C GLY A 105 5.23 -8.46 5.85
N GLY A 106 5.58 -8.01 4.64
CA GLY A 106 5.20 -6.70 4.10
C GLY A 106 3.68 -6.52 4.02
N ALA A 107 2.97 -7.55 3.55
CA ALA A 107 1.50 -7.51 3.47
C ALA A 107 0.84 -7.42 4.86
N VAL A 108 1.32 -8.18 5.86
CA VAL A 108 0.80 -8.09 7.24
C VAL A 108 1.00 -6.69 7.83
N VAL A 109 2.19 -6.12 7.65
CA VAL A 109 2.47 -4.73 8.08
C VAL A 109 1.57 -3.73 7.35
N GLY A 110 1.40 -3.90 6.04
CA GLY A 110 0.53 -3.08 5.20
C GLY A 110 -0.94 -3.10 5.64
N ILE A 111 -1.48 -4.28 5.94
CA ILE A 111 -2.82 -4.45 6.52
C ILE A 111 -2.92 -3.70 7.86
N GLY A 112 -1.93 -3.86 8.75
CA GLY A 112 -1.90 -3.17 10.04
C GLY A 112 -1.92 -1.65 9.90
N VAL A 113 -1.08 -1.11 8.99
CA VAL A 113 -1.03 0.33 8.68
C VAL A 113 -2.34 0.81 8.05
N GLY A 114 -2.93 0.03 7.14
CA GLY A 114 -4.21 0.33 6.50
C GLY A 114 -5.37 0.39 7.49
N LEU A 115 -5.50 -0.60 8.37
CA LEU A 115 -6.54 -0.65 9.39
C LEU A 115 -6.37 0.46 10.43
N TRP A 116 -5.14 0.67 10.91
CA TRP A 116 -4.84 1.76 11.83
C TRP A 116 -5.14 3.13 11.20
N GLY A 117 -4.73 3.33 9.95
CA GLY A 117 -4.93 4.58 9.22
C GLY A 117 -6.40 4.86 8.85
N ALA A 118 -7.20 3.80 8.72
CA ALA A 118 -8.65 3.89 8.55
C ALA A 118 -9.38 4.16 9.88
N ALA A 119 -8.93 3.55 10.98
CA ALA A 119 -9.55 3.66 12.30
C ALA A 119 -9.17 4.94 13.06
N ARG A 120 -8.00 5.53 12.79
CA ARG A 120 -7.54 6.75 13.49
C ARG A 120 -8.52 7.91 13.31
N ARG A 121 -8.70 8.72 14.35
CA ARG A 121 -9.47 9.98 14.28
C ARG A 121 -8.67 11.00 13.49
N THR A 122 -9.09 11.26 12.25
CA THR A 122 -8.58 12.41 11.50
C THR A 122 -9.19 13.66 12.10
N THR A 123 -8.33 14.54 12.62
CA THR A 123 -8.69 15.79 13.29
C THR A 123 -9.36 16.77 12.33
N ARG A 124 -10.67 16.59 12.06
CA ARG A 124 -11.66 17.61 11.66
C ARG A 124 -13.01 16.98 11.32
N ALA A 125 -13.64 16.37 12.32
CA ALA A 125 -15.09 16.16 12.36
C ALA A 125 -15.67 16.85 13.60
N GLY A 126 -15.12 18.02 13.96
CA GLY A 126 -15.43 18.75 15.19
C GLY A 126 -15.64 20.25 15.01
N GLU A 127 -15.88 20.73 13.79
CA GLU A 127 -16.05 22.18 13.53
C GLU A 127 -17.42 22.53 12.91
N THR A 128 -18.33 21.55 12.77
CA THR A 128 -19.71 21.79 12.28
C THR A 128 -20.77 21.59 13.35
N ALA A 129 -20.46 20.92 14.47
CA ALA A 129 -21.41 20.73 15.57
C ALA A 129 -21.41 21.86 16.62
N ALA A 130 -20.49 22.83 16.52
CA ALA A 130 -20.34 23.91 17.49
C ALA A 130 -20.86 25.27 17.00
N ILE A 131 -21.50 25.33 15.83
CA ILE A 131 -22.08 26.57 15.26
C ILE A 131 -23.62 26.54 15.33
N GLU A 132 -24.24 25.42 15.74
CA GLU A 132 -25.70 25.27 15.83
C GLU A 132 -26.21 24.90 17.25
N GLN A 133 -25.53 25.32 18.32
CA GLN A 133 -26.09 25.25 19.69
C GLN A 133 -25.95 26.58 20.42
#